data_AF-A0A934ENV6-F1
#
_entry.id   AF-A0A934ENV6-F1
#
_cell.length_a   1.000
_cell.length_b   1.000
_cell.length_c   1.000
_cell.angle_alpha   90.00
_cell.angle_beta   90.00
_cell.angle_gamma   90.00
#
_symmetry.space_group_name_H-M   'P 1'
#
loop_
_entity.id
_entity.type
_entity.pdbx_description
1 polymer ?
#
loop_
_entity_poly.entity_id
_entity_poly.type
_entity_poly.pdbx_seq_one_letter_code
_entity_poly.pdbx_strand_id
1 'polypeptide(L)'
;MKRLFTFVVVMLTLTLQVYVHESYAGTQKAEEAKDKKVEMKPQEDMSALSGKVKETMDSGGYTYVNMQKNGKSMWMAVPQMKVTVRQEMSFAPGMVMNDFTSKTLNRTFDAIVFSTGVAGQESKAPVQKTSEGKQAETKKVKVEKASGANAYTVAELYEKSATLDKKNIVVKGQVVKVSQGIMGKNWIHIQDGSGDASKGSNNIIATTQDLPSVGDTVTAKGTLYKDKDFGSGYKYAVIVEEASVKK
;
A
#
# COMPACT_ATOMS: atom_id res chain seq x y z
N MET A 1 38.90 42.67 -58.54
CA MET A 1 39.23 43.91 -59.29
C MET A 1 37.94 44.59 -59.70
N LYS A 2 37.88 45.94 -59.62
CA LYS A 2 36.80 46.84 -60.09
C LYS A 2 35.47 46.71 -59.30
N ARG A 3 34.85 47.76 -58.72
CA ARG A 3 34.44 49.12 -59.20
C ARG A 3 33.23 49.03 -60.15
N LEU A 4 32.19 49.89 -60.12
CA LEU A 4 31.81 51.09 -59.33
C LEU A 4 30.42 51.60 -59.84
N PHE A 5 29.87 52.69 -59.26
CA PHE A 5 28.70 53.51 -59.69
C PHE A 5 27.29 53.02 -59.29
N THR A 6 26.40 53.69 -58.52
CA THR A 6 26.09 55.09 -58.07
C THR A 6 24.87 55.72 -58.78
N PHE A 7 24.08 56.50 -58.01
CA PHE A 7 22.96 57.43 -58.35
C PHE A 7 21.54 56.81 -58.50
N VAL A 8 20.40 57.49 -58.28
CA VAL A 8 20.11 58.92 -57.94
C VAL A 8 18.75 59.10 -57.18
N VAL A 9 18.71 59.86 -56.05
CA VAL A 9 17.60 60.76 -55.55
C VAL A 9 16.26 60.05 -55.13
N VAL A 10 15.44 60.47 -54.14
CA VAL A 10 14.51 61.64 -54.07
C VAL A 10 14.03 61.94 -52.63
N MET A 11 13.94 63.23 -52.28
CA MET A 11 13.14 63.91 -51.21
C MET A 11 13.30 63.56 -49.73
N LEU A 12 14.14 64.36 -49.08
CA LEU A 12 13.80 65.22 -47.94
C LEU A 12 12.29 65.51 -47.75
N THR A 13 11.74 65.23 -46.57
CA THR A 13 11.00 66.24 -45.76
C THR A 13 10.97 65.81 -44.29
N LEU A 14 10.95 66.80 -43.40
CA LEU A 14 11.15 66.68 -41.97
C LEU A 14 9.83 67.01 -41.25
N THR A 15 9.26 66.05 -40.52
CA THR A 15 8.30 66.38 -39.45
C THR A 15 8.68 65.66 -38.16
N LEU A 16 8.87 66.48 -37.13
CA LEU A 16 9.29 66.10 -35.79
C LEU A 16 8.03 65.84 -34.94
N GLN A 17 7.82 64.62 -34.46
CA GLN A 17 7.08 64.43 -33.21
C GLN A 17 7.81 63.44 -32.31
N VAL A 18 8.30 63.98 -31.21
CA VAL A 18 8.86 63.25 -30.08
C VAL A 18 7.71 62.59 -29.33
N TYR A 19 7.80 61.28 -29.12
CA TYR A 19 7.24 60.69 -27.91
C TYR A 19 8.30 59.87 -27.21
N VAL A 20 8.57 60.25 -25.97
CA VAL A 20 9.56 59.63 -25.10
C VAL A 20 9.03 58.26 -24.68
N HIS A 21 9.87 57.22 -24.78
CA HIS A 21 9.96 56.23 -23.70
C HIS A 21 11.44 56.03 -23.39
N GLU A 22 11.73 56.09 -22.10
CA GLU A 22 13.07 56.24 -21.55
C GLU A 22 13.72 54.86 -21.39
N SER A 23 14.98 54.76 -21.82
CA SER A 23 15.79 53.57 -21.61
C SER A 23 16.01 53.31 -20.12
N TYR A 24 16.02 52.06 -19.68
CA TYR A 24 16.96 51.66 -18.63
C TYR A 24 17.60 50.30 -18.91
N ALA A 25 18.88 50.20 -18.55
CA ALA A 25 19.75 49.08 -18.86
C ALA A 25 19.42 47.83 -18.03
N GLY A 26 19.79 46.66 -18.55
CA GLY A 26 19.46 45.37 -17.93
C GLY A 26 20.46 44.90 -16.86
N THR A 27 19.98 43.99 -16.00
CA THR A 27 20.81 43.04 -15.24
C THR A 27 20.02 41.74 -15.07
N GLN A 28 20.72 40.60 -14.89
CA GLN A 28 20.13 39.25 -14.94
C GLN A 28 19.20 38.89 -13.77
N LYS A 29 18.16 38.11 -14.04
CA LYS A 29 17.62 37.09 -13.11
C LYS A 29 17.05 35.90 -13.90
N ALA A 30 17.08 34.72 -13.30
CA ALA A 30 16.73 33.44 -13.93
C ALA A 30 15.25 33.04 -13.77
N GLU A 31 14.88 32.05 -14.61
CA GLU A 31 13.82 31.05 -14.41
C GLU A 31 12.34 31.49 -14.54
N GLU A 32 11.70 31.04 -15.64
CA GLU A 32 10.36 30.45 -15.57
C GLU A 32 10.12 29.52 -16.79
N ALA A 33 10.13 28.20 -16.56
CA ALA A 33 9.78 27.19 -17.56
C ALA A 33 8.33 26.73 -17.35
N LYS A 34 7.54 26.73 -18.43
CA LYS A 34 6.08 26.66 -18.37
C LYS A 34 5.53 25.37 -17.75
N ASP A 35 4.81 25.57 -16.65
CA ASP A 35 3.53 24.95 -16.29
C ASP A 35 3.14 23.66 -17.06
N LYS A 36 3.35 22.51 -16.40
CA LYS A 36 2.51 21.32 -16.58
C LYS A 36 1.70 21.09 -15.31
N LYS A 37 0.63 21.86 -15.15
CA LYS A 37 -0.45 21.62 -14.19
C LYS A 37 -0.90 20.16 -14.24
N VAL A 38 -0.49 19.38 -13.24
CA VAL A 38 -1.09 18.08 -12.98
C VAL A 38 -2.51 18.35 -12.54
N GLU A 39 -3.46 18.09 -13.44
CA GLU A 39 -4.88 18.25 -13.18
C GLU A 39 -5.32 17.15 -12.21
N MET A 40 -5.22 17.44 -10.91
CA MET A 40 -5.87 16.65 -9.87
C MET A 40 -7.37 16.67 -10.13
N LYS A 41 -7.91 15.54 -10.61
CA LYS A 41 -9.36 15.34 -10.66
C LYS A 41 -9.93 15.62 -9.27
N PRO A 42 -11.06 16.34 -9.16
CA PRO A 42 -11.69 16.60 -7.87
C PRO A 42 -11.88 15.30 -7.08
N GLN A 43 -11.40 15.31 -5.84
CA GLN A 43 -11.58 14.24 -4.89
C GLN A 43 -13.09 14.00 -4.71
N GLU A 44 -13.61 12.89 -5.26
CA GLU A 44 -15.04 12.60 -5.18
C GLU A 44 -15.48 12.56 -3.71
N ASP A 45 -16.61 13.21 -3.44
CA ASP A 45 -17.18 13.46 -2.12
C ASP A 45 -17.10 12.22 -1.20
N MET A 46 -16.43 12.36 -0.05
CA MET A 46 -16.27 11.26 0.90
C MET A 46 -17.59 10.81 1.57
N SER A 47 -18.70 11.52 1.32
CA SER A 47 -20.07 11.04 1.54
C SER A 47 -20.51 9.92 0.59
N ALA A 48 -19.70 9.56 -0.42
CA ALA A 48 -20.04 8.57 -1.46
C ALA A 48 -19.88 7.09 -1.04
N LEU A 49 -19.26 6.78 0.10
CA LEU A 49 -18.98 5.40 0.55
C LEU A 49 -20.22 4.67 1.13
N SER A 50 -21.41 4.99 0.63
CA SER A 50 -22.69 4.43 1.06
C SER A 50 -23.59 4.10 -0.12
N GLY A 51 -24.34 3.00 -0.04
CA GLY A 51 -25.20 2.54 -1.13
C GLY A 51 -25.56 1.06 -1.05
N LYS A 52 -26.18 0.57 -2.12
CA LYS A 52 -26.69 -0.81 -2.22
C LYS A 52 -25.66 -1.76 -2.80
N VAL A 53 -25.42 -2.88 -2.12
CA VAL A 53 -24.55 -3.96 -2.61
C VAL A 53 -25.16 -4.59 -3.87
N LYS A 54 -24.41 -4.53 -4.97
CA LYS A 54 -24.75 -5.15 -6.25
C LYS A 54 -24.08 -6.52 -6.44
N GLU A 55 -22.84 -6.65 -5.97
CA GLU A 55 -22.00 -7.84 -6.09
C GLU A 55 -21.11 -7.93 -4.84
N THR A 56 -20.81 -9.14 -4.36
CA THR A 56 -19.83 -9.34 -3.30
C THR A 56 -19.13 -10.69 -3.42
N MET A 57 -17.86 -10.75 -3.03
CA MET A 57 -17.03 -11.95 -3.07
C MET A 57 -15.91 -11.88 -2.02
N ASP A 58 -15.57 -13.01 -1.42
CA ASP A 58 -14.46 -13.12 -0.47
C ASP A 58 -13.21 -13.67 -1.16
N SER A 59 -12.05 -13.02 -0.97
CA SER A 59 -10.77 -13.53 -1.46
C SER A 59 -9.59 -12.85 -0.75
N GLY A 60 -8.47 -13.55 -0.58
CA GLY A 60 -7.24 -12.97 0.01
C GLY A 60 -7.36 -12.50 1.48
N GLY A 61 -8.47 -12.78 2.16
CA GLY A 61 -8.79 -12.22 3.49
C GLY A 61 -9.53 -10.88 3.45
N TYR A 62 -10.03 -10.48 2.29
CA TYR A 62 -10.91 -9.32 2.09
C TYR A 62 -12.27 -9.77 1.56
N THR A 63 -13.31 -9.00 1.90
CA THR A 63 -14.58 -9.01 1.17
C THR A 63 -14.55 -7.85 0.19
N TYR A 64 -14.67 -8.19 -1.10
CA TYR A 64 -14.81 -7.23 -2.18
C TYR A 64 -16.31 -6.97 -2.36
N VAL A 65 -16.71 -5.70 -2.39
CA VAL A 65 -18.10 -5.25 -2.46
C VAL A 65 -18.25 -4.27 -3.62
N ASN A 66 -19.10 -4.58 -4.59
CA ASN A 66 -19.55 -3.59 -5.56
C ASN A 66 -20.79 -2.90 -4.99
N MET A 67 -20.68 -1.59 -4.78
CA MET A 67 -21.77 -0.76 -4.30
C MET A 67 -22.30 0.12 -5.41
N GLN A 68 -23.62 0.32 -5.42
CA GLN A 68 -24.30 1.21 -6.33
C GLN A 68 -24.91 2.40 -5.57
N LYS A 69 -24.60 3.62 -6.03
CA LYS A 69 -25.19 4.88 -5.55
C LYS A 69 -25.47 5.76 -6.78
N ASN A 70 -26.69 6.26 -6.91
CA ASN A 70 -27.11 7.17 -7.99
C ASN A 70 -26.71 6.68 -9.41
N GLY A 71 -26.86 5.38 -9.68
CA GLY A 71 -26.49 4.74 -10.95
C GLY A 71 -24.99 4.42 -11.10
N LYS A 72 -24.08 5.15 -10.45
CA LYS A 72 -22.64 4.85 -10.41
C LYS A 72 -22.37 3.59 -9.59
N SER A 73 -21.35 2.82 -10.00
CA SER A 73 -20.86 1.64 -9.28
C SER A 73 -19.45 1.91 -8.74
N MET A 74 -19.16 1.50 -7.51
CA MET A 74 -17.86 1.64 -6.86
C MET A 74 -17.45 0.29 -6.24
N TRP A 75 -16.20 -0.12 -6.44
CA TRP A 75 -15.64 -1.27 -5.74
C TRP A 75 -15.01 -0.86 -4.42
N MET A 76 -15.24 -1.67 -3.39
CA MET A 76 -14.59 -1.55 -2.09
C MET A 76 -13.96 -2.90 -1.71
N ALA A 77 -12.78 -2.87 -1.11
CA ALA A 77 -12.19 -4.01 -0.41
C ALA A 77 -12.16 -3.69 1.08
N VAL A 78 -12.80 -4.52 1.88
CA VAL A 78 -12.83 -4.41 3.34
C VAL A 78 -12.31 -5.70 3.98
N PRO A 79 -11.82 -5.68 5.23
CA PRO A 79 -11.46 -6.90 5.94
C PRO A 79 -12.65 -7.88 5.95
N GLN A 80 -12.39 -9.18 5.75
CA GLN A 80 -13.43 -10.15 5.41
C GLN A 80 -14.61 -10.13 6.39
N MET A 81 -15.82 -9.87 5.88
CA MET A 81 -17.04 -9.74 6.67
C MET A 81 -18.25 -10.23 5.90
N LYS A 82 -19.30 -10.68 6.60
CA LYS A 82 -20.52 -11.15 5.95
C LYS A 82 -21.27 -9.97 5.32
N VAL A 83 -21.37 -9.99 3.99
CA VAL A 83 -22.11 -9.01 3.18
C VAL A 83 -23.16 -9.74 2.35
N THR A 84 -24.35 -9.16 2.18
CA THR A 84 -25.44 -9.73 1.38
C THR A 84 -25.73 -8.86 0.17
N VAL A 85 -25.97 -9.45 -1.00
CA VAL A 85 -26.41 -8.70 -2.19
C VAL A 85 -27.78 -8.06 -1.93
N ARG A 86 -27.98 -6.84 -2.43
CA ARG A 86 -29.09 -5.91 -2.14
C ARG A 86 -29.08 -5.26 -0.74
N GLN A 87 -28.17 -5.62 0.16
CA GLN A 87 -27.99 -4.94 1.44
C GLN A 87 -27.58 -3.48 1.21
N GLU A 88 -28.05 -2.57 2.06
CA GLU A 88 -27.63 -1.17 2.06
C GLU A 88 -26.62 -0.96 3.18
N MET A 89 -25.46 -0.39 2.85
CA MET A 89 -24.33 -0.25 3.77
C MET A 89 -23.59 1.07 3.55
N SER A 90 -22.85 1.47 4.58
CA SER A 90 -21.91 2.60 4.56
C SER A 90 -20.56 2.13 5.09
N PHE A 91 -19.46 2.51 4.46
CA PHE A 91 -18.11 2.14 4.86
C PHE A 91 -17.29 3.38 5.24
N ALA A 92 -16.32 3.17 6.14
CA ALA A 92 -15.38 4.20 6.56
C ALA A 92 -14.49 4.66 5.38
N PRO A 93 -13.94 5.88 5.42
CA PRO A 93 -12.94 6.35 4.46
C PRO A 93 -11.82 5.34 4.22
N GLY A 94 -11.33 5.31 2.99
CA GLY A 94 -10.34 4.34 2.53
C GLY A 94 -9.49 4.87 1.38
N MET A 95 -8.45 4.13 1.01
CA MET A 95 -7.58 4.50 -0.11
C MET A 95 -8.16 4.03 -1.44
N VAL A 96 -8.26 4.94 -2.42
CA VAL A 96 -8.54 4.57 -3.81
C VAL A 96 -7.27 4.01 -4.44
N MET A 97 -7.33 2.78 -4.91
CA MET A 97 -6.32 2.14 -5.76
C MET A 97 -6.87 2.05 -7.18
N ASN A 98 -6.16 2.63 -8.15
CA ASN A 98 -6.48 2.46 -9.57
C ASN A 98 -5.72 1.24 -10.14
N ASP A 99 -6.26 0.64 -11.20
CA ASP A 99 -5.65 -0.49 -11.94
C ASP A 99 -5.27 -1.70 -11.04
N PHE A 100 -5.99 -1.88 -9.93
CA PHE A 100 -5.65 -2.87 -8.92
C PHE A 100 -5.96 -4.29 -9.43
N THR A 101 -4.94 -5.16 -9.46
CA THR A 101 -5.11 -6.56 -9.86
C THR A 101 -5.09 -7.50 -8.65
N SER A 102 -6.23 -8.11 -8.35
CA SER A 102 -6.34 -9.18 -7.36
C SER A 102 -5.93 -10.51 -7.99
N LYS A 103 -4.74 -11.00 -7.62
CA LYS A 103 -4.22 -12.31 -8.06
C LYS A 103 -5.13 -13.48 -7.63
N THR A 104 -5.75 -13.39 -6.46
CA THR A 104 -6.59 -14.47 -5.91
C THR A 104 -8.02 -14.48 -6.44
N LEU A 105 -8.48 -13.38 -7.05
CA LEU A 105 -9.71 -13.34 -7.86
C LEU A 105 -9.45 -13.51 -9.36
N ASN A 106 -8.18 -13.48 -9.80
CA ASN A 106 -7.79 -13.34 -11.20
C ASN A 106 -8.54 -12.18 -11.91
N ARG A 107 -8.66 -11.03 -11.22
CA ARG A 107 -9.48 -9.88 -11.65
C ARG A 107 -8.75 -8.57 -11.43
N THR A 108 -8.80 -7.70 -12.43
CA THR A 108 -8.37 -6.30 -12.35
C THR A 108 -9.58 -5.40 -12.10
N PHE A 109 -9.37 -4.33 -11.34
CA PHE A 109 -10.35 -3.31 -10.98
C PHE A 109 -9.81 -1.94 -11.37
N ASP A 110 -10.48 -1.26 -12.28
CA ASP A 110 -10.10 0.08 -12.77
C ASP A 110 -9.91 1.07 -11.61
N ALA A 111 -10.79 0.99 -10.60
CA ALA A 111 -10.64 1.63 -9.30
C ALA A 111 -11.30 0.79 -8.19
N ILE A 112 -10.67 0.73 -7.00
CA ILE A 112 -11.20 0.08 -5.79
C ILE A 112 -10.79 0.84 -4.52
N VAL A 113 -11.71 0.98 -3.57
CA VAL A 113 -11.47 1.63 -2.26
C VAL A 113 -11.12 0.59 -1.20
N PHE A 114 -9.89 0.61 -0.69
CA PHE A 114 -9.50 -0.16 0.49
C PHE A 114 -9.92 0.57 1.77
N SER A 115 -11.02 0.11 2.39
CA SER A 115 -11.63 0.69 3.58
C SER A 115 -11.40 -0.17 4.82
N THR A 116 -11.37 0.45 6.00
CA THR A 116 -11.13 -0.21 7.29
C THR A 116 -12.34 -0.98 7.84
N GLY A 117 -13.54 -0.78 7.29
CA GLY A 117 -14.77 -1.43 7.75
C GLY A 117 -16.01 -0.52 7.64
N VAL A 118 -17.11 -0.92 8.26
CA VAL A 118 -18.41 -0.22 8.22
C VAL A 118 -18.30 1.16 8.90
N ALA A 119 -18.89 2.19 8.29
CA ALA A 119 -18.87 3.56 8.82
C ALA A 119 -19.51 3.65 10.21
N GLY A 120 -18.93 4.43 11.11
CA GLY A 120 -19.42 4.59 12.49
C GLY A 120 -19.18 3.38 13.40
N GLN A 121 -18.65 2.27 12.88
CA GLN A 121 -18.00 1.26 13.70
C GLN A 121 -16.51 1.56 13.73
N GLU A 122 -15.97 1.90 14.90
CA GLU A 122 -14.52 1.87 15.08
C GLU A 122 -14.00 0.50 14.66
N SER A 123 -12.91 0.50 13.90
CA SER A 123 -12.34 -0.74 13.39
C SER A 123 -11.87 -1.61 14.54
N LYS A 124 -12.68 -2.60 14.91
CA LYS A 124 -12.16 -3.93 15.23
C LYS A 124 -11.49 -4.46 13.96
N ALA A 125 -10.29 -3.94 13.68
CA ALA A 125 -9.36 -4.56 12.75
C ALA A 125 -9.33 -6.05 13.10
N PRO A 126 -9.51 -6.99 12.15
CA PRO A 126 -9.81 -8.35 12.54
C PRO A 126 -8.65 -9.03 13.27
N VAL A 127 -8.75 -9.07 14.59
CA VAL A 127 -8.43 -10.26 15.37
C VAL A 127 -9.47 -11.32 14.99
N GLN A 128 -9.43 -11.79 13.74
CA GLN A 128 -10.38 -12.77 13.25
C GLN A 128 -9.94 -14.16 13.69
N LYS A 129 -10.59 -14.64 14.75
CA LYS A 129 -10.89 -16.06 14.85
C LYS A 129 -11.58 -16.48 13.56
N THR A 130 -10.99 -17.44 12.85
CA THR A 130 -11.54 -17.99 11.62
C THR A 130 -12.25 -19.31 11.92
N SER A 131 -13.48 -19.41 11.42
CA SER A 131 -14.22 -20.66 11.21
C SER A 131 -15.11 -20.46 9.97
N GLU A 132 -15.26 -21.42 9.05
CA GLU A 132 -14.51 -22.67 8.85
C GLU A 132 -14.52 -22.97 7.35
N GLY A 133 -13.42 -23.50 6.81
CA GLY A 133 -13.23 -23.71 5.37
C GLY A 133 -12.23 -24.82 5.12
N LYS A 134 -12.61 -26.03 5.55
CA LYS A 134 -11.72 -27.17 5.82
C LYS A 134 -10.88 -26.94 7.08
N GLN A 135 -11.43 -27.42 8.19
CA GLN A 135 -10.76 -27.57 9.48
C GLN A 135 -9.46 -28.37 9.31
N ALA A 136 -8.34 -27.68 9.19
CA ALA A 136 -7.08 -28.25 9.65
C ALA A 136 -7.22 -28.35 11.18
N GLU A 137 -7.03 -29.55 11.72
CA GLU A 137 -7.09 -29.79 13.17
C GLU A 137 -6.26 -28.74 13.92
N THR A 138 -6.68 -28.43 15.15
CA THR A 138 -5.87 -27.70 16.14
C THR A 138 -4.68 -28.54 16.62
N LYS A 139 -3.83 -28.99 15.68
CA LYS A 139 -2.45 -29.34 15.99
C LYS A 139 -1.80 -28.08 16.51
N LYS A 140 -1.68 -28.04 17.84
CA LYS A 140 -0.93 -27.03 18.59
C LYS A 140 0.46 -26.97 17.97
N VAL A 141 0.69 -25.94 17.14
CA VAL A 141 1.96 -25.72 16.45
C VAL A 141 3.04 -25.74 17.52
N LYS A 142 4.02 -26.62 17.38
CA LYS A 142 5.15 -26.75 18.29
C LYS A 142 6.38 -27.04 17.45
N VAL A 143 7.12 -25.99 17.14
CA VAL A 143 8.35 -26.05 16.37
C VAL A 143 9.49 -25.65 17.29
N GLU A 144 10.58 -26.42 17.25
CA GLU A 144 11.76 -26.09 18.04
C GLU A 144 12.40 -24.79 17.56
N LYS A 145 12.92 -24.01 18.52
CA LYS A 145 13.70 -22.80 18.26
C LYS A 145 14.79 -23.07 17.24
N ALA A 146 15.06 -22.12 16.35
CA ALA A 146 16.16 -22.22 15.41
C ALA A 146 17.51 -22.43 16.14
N SER A 147 18.43 -23.15 15.51
CA SER A 147 19.81 -23.28 15.98
C SER A 147 20.70 -22.18 15.41
N GLY A 148 21.66 -21.69 16.21
CA GLY A 148 22.71 -20.76 15.76
C GLY A 148 22.59 -19.34 16.34
N ALA A 149 23.49 -18.47 15.88
CA ALA A 149 23.54 -17.08 16.34
C ALA A 149 22.28 -16.29 15.94
N ASN A 150 21.82 -15.41 16.83
CA ASN A 150 20.62 -14.58 16.68
C ASN A 150 19.34 -15.39 16.40
N ALA A 151 19.29 -16.65 16.84
CA ALA A 151 18.09 -17.46 16.81
C ALA A 151 17.13 -17.11 17.96
N TYR A 152 15.85 -16.92 17.63
CA TYR A 152 14.79 -16.62 18.60
C TYR A 152 13.51 -17.39 18.28
N THR A 153 12.75 -17.70 19.32
CA THR A 153 11.33 -18.06 19.20
C THR A 153 10.48 -16.83 18.87
N VAL A 154 9.26 -17.06 18.38
CA VAL A 154 8.31 -15.97 18.07
C VAL A 154 8.03 -15.12 19.32
N ALA A 155 7.84 -15.74 20.49
CA ALA A 155 7.67 -15.02 21.75
C ALA A 155 8.87 -14.13 22.11
N GLU A 156 10.10 -14.66 21.98
CA GLU A 156 11.32 -13.89 22.23
C GLU A 156 11.47 -12.69 21.29
N LEU A 157 11.03 -12.79 20.02
CA LEU A 157 11.06 -11.65 19.09
C LEU A 157 10.15 -10.50 19.57
N TYR A 158 9.00 -10.80 20.18
CA TYR A 158 8.12 -9.79 20.78
C TYR A 158 8.72 -9.23 22.08
N GLU A 159 9.13 -10.09 23.00
CA GLU A 159 9.72 -9.73 24.30
C GLU A 159 10.98 -8.86 24.14
N LYS A 160 11.87 -9.23 23.21
CA LYS A 160 13.17 -8.60 22.98
C LYS A 160 13.15 -7.59 21.83
N SER A 161 11.97 -7.26 21.29
CA SER A 161 11.80 -6.36 20.13
C SER A 161 12.59 -5.04 20.25
N ALA A 162 12.66 -4.45 21.45
CA ALA A 162 13.41 -3.21 21.70
C ALA A 162 14.94 -3.36 21.56
N THR A 163 15.50 -4.54 21.83
CA THR A 163 16.95 -4.81 21.67
C THR A 163 17.29 -5.39 20.30
N LEU A 164 16.29 -5.97 19.62
CA LEU A 164 16.41 -6.58 18.30
C LEU A 164 16.03 -5.63 17.15
N ASP A 165 15.58 -4.41 17.42
CA ASP A 165 15.27 -3.43 16.36
C ASP A 165 16.48 -3.18 15.44
N LYS A 166 16.24 -3.28 14.14
CA LYS A 166 17.23 -3.22 13.05
C LYS A 166 18.34 -4.26 13.16
N LYS A 167 18.10 -5.39 13.83
CA LYS A 167 19.03 -6.54 13.91
C LYS A 167 18.60 -7.68 13.00
N ASN A 168 19.58 -8.36 12.41
CA ASN A 168 19.34 -9.62 11.71
C ASN A 168 19.06 -10.73 12.71
N ILE A 169 17.89 -11.34 12.61
CA ILE A 169 17.43 -12.46 13.43
C ILE A 169 17.25 -13.72 12.59
N VAL A 170 17.13 -14.86 13.26
CA VAL A 170 16.69 -16.14 12.69
C VAL A 170 15.50 -16.65 13.50
N VAL A 171 14.42 -17.03 12.83
CA VAL A 171 13.23 -17.63 13.44
C VAL A 171 12.86 -18.89 12.67
N LYS A 172 12.50 -19.96 13.39
CA LYS A 172 11.99 -21.21 12.80
C LYS A 172 10.57 -21.43 13.28
N GLY A 173 9.67 -21.80 12.36
CA GLY A 173 8.26 -21.99 12.66
C GLY A 173 7.48 -22.51 11.46
N GLN A 174 6.21 -22.83 11.65
CA GLN A 174 5.29 -23.20 10.59
C GLN A 174 4.68 -21.95 9.94
N VAL A 175 4.64 -21.94 8.60
CA VAL A 175 3.91 -20.93 7.83
C VAL A 175 2.41 -21.19 7.94
N VAL A 176 1.67 -20.25 8.53
CA VAL A 176 0.22 -20.37 8.74
C VAL A 176 -0.62 -19.54 7.76
N LYS A 177 -0.02 -18.55 7.11
CA LYS A 177 -0.65 -17.73 6.05
C LYS A 177 0.42 -17.16 5.12
N VAL A 178 0.08 -17.02 3.84
CA VAL A 178 0.90 -16.39 2.79
C VAL A 178 0.02 -15.42 1.99
N SER A 179 0.46 -14.17 1.88
CA SER A 179 -0.16 -13.14 1.04
C SER A 179 0.87 -12.66 0.02
N GLN A 180 0.58 -12.79 -1.28
CA GLN A 180 1.57 -12.57 -2.34
C GLN A 180 1.43 -11.22 -3.04
N GLY A 181 2.55 -10.60 -3.40
CA GLY A 181 2.58 -9.38 -4.23
C GLY A 181 2.12 -8.09 -3.56
N ILE A 182 2.00 -8.05 -2.22
CA ILE A 182 1.68 -6.82 -1.48
C ILE A 182 2.95 -5.97 -1.40
N MET A 183 2.90 -4.74 -1.89
CA MET A 183 4.06 -3.82 -1.97
C MET A 183 5.28 -4.46 -2.68
N GLY A 184 5.03 -5.29 -3.70
CA GLY A 184 6.10 -5.98 -4.46
C GLY A 184 6.78 -7.14 -3.72
N LYS A 185 6.21 -7.63 -2.62
CA LYS A 185 6.76 -8.71 -1.77
C LYS A 185 5.72 -9.76 -1.41
N ASN A 186 6.17 -10.91 -0.95
CA ASN A 186 5.35 -11.89 -0.25
C ASN A 186 5.39 -11.61 1.25
N TRP A 187 4.25 -11.79 1.92
CA TRP A 187 4.07 -11.58 3.35
C TRP A 187 3.63 -12.90 3.96
N ILE A 188 4.47 -13.47 4.83
CA ILE A 188 4.24 -14.76 5.45
C ILE A 188 4.05 -14.61 6.95
N HIS A 189 3.11 -15.39 7.49
CA HIS A 189 2.85 -15.49 8.92
C HIS A 189 3.48 -16.77 9.43
N ILE A 190 4.33 -16.67 10.45
CA ILE A 190 5.09 -17.79 11.03
C ILE A 190 4.69 -17.96 12.50
N GLN A 191 4.40 -19.20 12.91
CA GLN A 191 4.13 -19.56 14.30
C GLN A 191 5.01 -20.74 14.72
N ASP A 192 5.54 -20.73 15.94
CA ASP A 192 6.32 -21.83 16.52
C ASP A 192 5.67 -22.47 17.75
N GLY A 193 4.59 -21.87 18.28
CA GLY A 193 3.89 -22.31 19.48
C GLY A 193 4.34 -21.65 20.80
N SER A 194 5.33 -20.76 20.75
CA SER A 194 5.90 -20.12 21.95
C SER A 194 5.06 -18.97 22.51
N GLY A 195 4.36 -18.22 21.64
CA GLY A 195 3.70 -16.97 22.01
C GLY A 195 2.20 -17.09 22.33
N ASP A 196 1.60 -15.94 22.70
CA ASP A 196 0.25 -15.85 23.27
C ASP A 196 -0.74 -15.22 22.28
N ALA A 197 -1.74 -16.00 21.87
CA ALA A 197 -2.77 -15.56 20.93
C ALA A 197 -3.70 -14.47 21.48
N SER A 198 -3.84 -14.37 22.82
CA SER A 198 -4.61 -13.29 23.45
C SER A 198 -3.89 -11.94 23.40
N LYS A 199 -2.56 -11.97 23.21
CA LYS A 199 -1.67 -10.79 23.12
C LYS A 199 -1.19 -10.52 21.69
N GLY A 200 -1.59 -11.33 20.72
CA GLY A 200 -1.11 -11.27 19.33
C GLY A 200 0.38 -11.63 19.16
N SER A 201 1.04 -12.19 20.19
CA SER A 201 2.48 -12.51 20.17
C SER A 201 2.79 -13.95 19.74
N ASN A 202 1.78 -14.73 19.36
CA ASN A 202 1.94 -16.10 18.86
C ASN A 202 2.35 -16.19 17.39
N ASN A 203 2.45 -15.06 16.69
CA ASN A 203 2.58 -15.00 15.23
C ASN A 203 3.51 -13.86 14.79
N ILE A 204 4.69 -14.18 14.23
CA ILE A 204 5.52 -13.16 13.57
C ILE A 204 5.14 -13.04 12.09
N ILE A 205 5.19 -11.82 11.56
CA ILE A 205 5.03 -11.54 10.13
C ILE A 205 6.42 -11.29 9.53
N ALA A 206 6.70 -11.92 8.40
CA ALA A 206 7.93 -11.70 7.63
C ALA A 206 7.60 -11.28 6.19
N THR A 207 8.27 -10.24 5.68
CA THR A 207 8.28 -9.94 4.24
C THR A 207 9.45 -10.66 3.57
N THR A 208 9.24 -11.19 2.36
CA THR A 208 10.19 -12.04 1.65
C THR A 208 9.92 -12.01 0.14
N GLN A 209 10.90 -12.43 -0.66
CA GLN A 209 10.69 -12.78 -2.08
C GLN A 209 10.49 -14.30 -2.29
N ASP A 210 10.81 -15.12 -1.29
CA ASP A 210 10.57 -16.55 -1.32
C ASP A 210 9.06 -16.85 -1.24
N LEU A 211 8.66 -18.03 -1.71
CA LEU A 211 7.26 -18.46 -1.72
C LEU A 211 7.06 -19.83 -1.05
N PRO A 212 7.12 -19.90 0.30
CA PRO A 212 6.71 -21.09 1.01
C PRO A 212 5.19 -21.29 0.90
N SER A 213 4.73 -22.51 1.19
CA SER A 213 3.33 -22.90 1.28
C SER A 213 2.84 -22.92 2.73
N VAL A 214 1.53 -22.72 2.93
CA VAL A 214 0.93 -22.91 4.25
C VAL A 214 1.11 -24.36 4.69
N GLY A 215 1.54 -24.56 5.94
CA GLY A 215 1.89 -25.86 6.52
C GLY A 215 3.38 -26.17 6.50
N ASP A 216 4.19 -25.52 5.65
CA ASP A 216 5.66 -25.69 5.65
C ASP A 216 6.24 -25.28 7.01
N THR A 217 7.14 -26.09 7.56
CA THR A 217 8.09 -25.61 8.58
C THR A 217 9.25 -24.94 7.85
N VAL A 218 9.57 -23.71 8.25
CA VAL A 218 10.62 -22.91 7.62
C VAL A 218 11.53 -22.27 8.65
N THR A 219 12.77 -22.00 8.25
CA THR A 219 13.70 -21.09 8.91
C THR A 219 13.78 -19.81 8.10
N ALA A 220 13.33 -18.69 8.67
CA ALA A 220 13.38 -17.36 8.08
C ALA A 220 14.50 -16.54 8.74
N LYS A 221 15.34 -15.88 7.92
CA LYS A 221 16.40 -14.98 8.36
C LYS A 221 16.23 -13.62 7.70
N GLY A 222 16.03 -12.58 8.48
CA GLY A 222 15.85 -11.20 8.00
C GLY A 222 16.03 -10.18 9.11
N THR A 223 15.77 -8.90 8.81
CA THR A 223 15.96 -7.81 9.78
C THR A 223 14.67 -7.57 10.56
N LEU A 224 14.73 -7.67 11.88
CA LEU A 224 13.59 -7.30 12.74
C LEU A 224 13.46 -5.78 12.82
N TYR A 225 12.23 -5.28 12.71
CA TYR A 225 11.86 -3.90 12.98
C TYR A 225 10.79 -3.86 14.08
N LYS A 226 10.96 -2.91 15.01
CA LYS A 226 9.95 -2.55 16.01
C LYS A 226 9.15 -1.33 15.53
N ASP A 227 7.86 -1.29 15.85
CA ASP A 227 6.93 -0.18 15.56
C ASP A 227 6.96 0.29 14.09
N LYS A 228 7.11 -0.67 13.15
CA LYS A 228 7.22 -0.38 11.72
C LYS A 228 5.90 0.15 11.17
N ASP A 229 5.95 1.32 10.54
CA ASP A 229 4.82 1.94 9.85
C ASP A 229 5.09 1.95 8.34
N PHE A 230 4.20 1.35 7.55
CA PHE A 230 4.21 1.41 6.08
C PHE A 230 3.27 2.49 5.53
N GLY A 231 2.68 3.31 6.41
CA GLY A 231 1.64 4.27 6.07
C GLY A 231 0.24 3.65 6.05
N SER A 232 -0.77 4.51 5.93
CA SER A 232 -2.16 4.12 5.64
C SER A 232 -2.78 3.04 6.55
N GLY A 233 -2.35 2.99 7.80
CA GLY A 233 -2.83 2.02 8.81
C GLY A 233 -2.03 0.71 8.89
N TYR A 234 -1.07 0.47 7.99
CA TYR A 234 -0.22 -0.72 8.00
C TYR A 234 0.92 -0.58 9.02
N LYS A 235 0.58 -0.71 10.30
CA LYS A 235 1.53 -0.64 11.44
C LYS A 235 1.75 -2.00 12.08
N TYR A 236 3.00 -2.33 12.36
CA TYR A 236 3.41 -3.59 12.97
C TYR A 236 4.30 -3.32 14.19
N ALA A 237 3.84 -3.73 15.36
CA ALA A 237 4.63 -3.63 16.59
C ALA A 237 5.98 -4.37 16.47
N VAL A 238 5.97 -5.52 15.79
CA VAL A 238 7.16 -6.30 15.42
C VAL A 238 6.93 -6.92 14.04
N ILE A 239 7.92 -6.81 13.15
CA ILE A 239 7.94 -7.44 11.81
C ILE A 239 9.37 -7.84 11.45
N VAL A 240 9.53 -8.85 10.59
CA VAL A 240 10.82 -9.20 9.97
C VAL A 240 10.78 -8.79 8.49
N GLU A 241 11.75 -8.03 8.01
CA GLU A 241 11.83 -7.60 6.61
C GLU A 241 12.98 -8.24 5.84
N GLU A 242 12.76 -8.37 4.53
CA GLU A 242 13.68 -8.96 3.55
C GLU A 242 14.19 -10.35 3.98
N ALA A 243 13.30 -11.15 4.53
CA ALA A 243 13.63 -12.48 5.04
C ALA A 243 13.98 -13.43 3.88
N SER A 244 15.13 -14.06 3.95
CA SER A 244 15.40 -15.28 3.18
C SER A 244 14.83 -16.48 3.95
N VAL A 245 14.06 -17.32 3.26
CA VAL A 245 13.27 -18.41 3.84
C VAL A 245 13.76 -19.74 3.27
N LYS A 246 14.09 -20.68 4.16
CA LYS A 246 14.47 -22.06 3.81
C LYS A 246 13.54 -23.04 4.50
N LYS A 247 13.25 -24.18 3.86
CA LYS A 247 12.59 -25.31 4.51
C LYS A 247 13.63 -26.15 5.27
#